data_AF-A0A6V7LKM0-F1
#
_entry.id   AF-A0A6V7LKM0-F1
#
_cell.length_a   1.000
_cell.length_b   1.000
_cell.length_c   1.000
_cell.angle_alpha   90.00
_cell.angle_beta   90.00
_cell.angle_gamma   90.00
#
_symmetry.space_group_name_H-M   'P 1'
#
loop_
_entity.id
_entity.type
_entity.pdbx_description
1 polymer ?
#
loop_
_entity_poly.entity_id
_entity_poly.type
_entity_poly.pdbx_seq_one_letter_code
_entity_poly.pdbx_strand_id
1 'polypeptide(L)'
;MALENITPNDELFKKILHRGMRDETINNVVLVEKKAATKLGDNYLSCLTRFTLHYNCDVPTDNGYVKEKKVAHLILKEEPVVSEDMLKNIRELEVFETERSILEDVLMRVEELVGRRIGPKIYYSATKPHIIVMEDLAVFGFKNRSRQIGLSMDDVELVIDSIADYHAGTVFLNDQ
;
A
#
# COMPACT_ATOMS: atom_id res chain seq x y z
N MET A 1 -11.16 -13.51 -4.34
CA MET A 1 -10.35 -12.28 -4.19
C MET A 1 -11.22 -11.12 -3.71
N ALA A 2 -10.71 -10.19 -2.88
CA ALA A 2 -11.48 -9.13 -2.24
C ALA A 2 -12.15 -8.16 -3.22
N LEU A 3 -11.57 -7.98 -4.41
CA LEU A 3 -12.13 -7.12 -5.46
C LEU A 3 -12.82 -7.91 -6.59
N GLU A 4 -12.91 -9.24 -6.54
CA GLU A 4 -13.36 -10.06 -7.68
C GLU A 4 -14.79 -9.76 -8.12
N ASN A 5 -15.68 -9.53 -7.15
CA ASN A 5 -17.11 -9.35 -7.37
C ASN A 5 -17.63 -8.08 -6.70
N ILE A 6 -16.75 -7.12 -6.42
CA ILE A 6 -17.10 -5.89 -5.73
C ILE A 6 -17.74 -4.92 -6.73
N THR A 7 -18.82 -4.24 -6.32
CA THR A 7 -19.46 -3.24 -7.19
C THR A 7 -18.56 -2.00 -7.32
N PRO A 8 -18.63 -1.24 -8.43
CA PRO A 8 -17.77 -0.08 -8.60
C PRO A 8 -17.90 0.99 -7.52
N ASN A 9 -19.06 1.09 -6.84
CA ASN A 9 -19.34 2.10 -5.82
C ASN A 9 -19.38 1.53 -4.41
N ASP A 10 -18.70 0.40 -4.17
CA ASP A 10 -18.71 -0.26 -2.87
C ASP A 10 -18.15 0.64 -1.75
N GLU A 11 -18.80 0.62 -0.59
CA GLU A 11 -18.43 1.42 0.57
C GLU A 11 -17.02 1.12 1.09
N LEU A 12 -16.47 -0.06 0.78
CA LEU A 12 -15.07 -0.38 1.05
C LEU A 12 -14.12 0.67 0.46
N PHE A 13 -14.38 1.18 -0.75
CA PHE A 13 -13.50 2.17 -1.39
C PHE A 13 -13.51 3.51 -0.66
N LYS A 14 -14.68 3.94 -0.19
CA LYS A 14 -14.80 5.14 0.64
C LYS A 14 -14.07 4.95 1.98
N LYS A 15 -14.24 3.80 2.62
CA LYS A 15 -13.52 3.43 3.85
C LYS A 15 -12.00 3.44 3.67
N ILE A 16 -11.52 2.90 2.55
CA ILE A 16 -10.09 2.90 2.18
C ILE A 16 -9.56 4.34 2.08
N LEU A 17 -10.27 5.21 1.36
CA LEU A 17 -9.82 6.59 1.15
C LEU A 17 -9.93 7.43 2.43
N HIS A 18 -11.00 7.32 3.21
CA HIS A 18 -11.12 8.03 4.50
C HIS A 18 -9.97 7.67 5.44
N ARG A 19 -9.68 6.37 5.61
CA ARG A 19 -8.60 5.92 6.47
C ARG A 19 -7.23 6.37 5.96
N GLY A 20 -6.96 6.19 4.68
CA GLY A 20 -5.66 6.51 4.10
C GLY A 20 -5.40 8.01 4.02
N MET A 21 -6.38 8.80 3.63
CA MET A 21 -6.22 10.25 3.44
C MET A 21 -6.53 11.07 4.70
N ARG A 22 -7.17 10.47 5.72
CA ARG A 22 -7.67 11.16 6.92
C ARG A 22 -8.58 12.35 6.54
N ASP A 23 -9.42 12.14 5.53
CA ASP A 23 -10.31 13.15 4.97
C ASP A 23 -11.73 12.59 4.88
N GLU A 24 -12.59 13.03 5.81
CA GLU A 24 -14.01 12.63 5.92
C GLU A 24 -14.91 13.31 4.87
N THR A 25 -14.41 14.30 4.13
CA THR A 25 -15.17 14.99 3.07
C THR A 25 -15.29 14.14 1.81
N ILE A 26 -14.47 13.08 1.70
CA ILE A 26 -14.42 12.20 0.54
C ILE A 26 -15.79 11.54 0.29
N ASN A 27 -16.30 11.68 -0.93
CA ASN A 27 -17.58 11.11 -1.36
C ASN A 27 -17.55 10.71 -2.83
N ASN A 28 -18.62 10.05 -3.30
CA ASN A 28 -18.78 9.60 -4.68
C ASN A 28 -17.57 8.81 -5.19
N VAL A 29 -17.12 7.83 -4.40
CA VAL A 29 -15.96 7.01 -4.72
C VAL A 29 -16.37 5.92 -5.70
N VAL A 30 -15.65 5.83 -6.83
CA VAL A 30 -15.95 4.91 -7.92
C VAL A 30 -14.66 4.21 -8.38
N LEU A 31 -14.69 2.88 -8.41
CA LEU A 31 -13.67 2.07 -9.08
C LEU A 31 -13.77 2.24 -10.60
N VAL A 32 -12.69 2.72 -11.22
CA VAL A 32 -12.64 2.96 -12.66
C VAL A 32 -11.70 2.03 -13.41
N GLU A 33 -10.71 1.46 -12.72
CA GLU A 33 -9.77 0.50 -13.31
C GLU A 33 -9.38 -0.54 -12.28
N LYS A 34 -9.22 -1.79 -12.74
CA LYS A 34 -8.71 -2.91 -11.96
C LYS A 34 -7.92 -3.84 -12.88
N LYS A 35 -6.69 -4.18 -12.50
CA LYS A 35 -5.82 -5.11 -13.23
C LYS A 35 -4.81 -5.80 -12.31
N ALA A 36 -4.20 -6.87 -12.78
CA ALA A 36 -3.07 -7.48 -12.06
C ALA A 36 -1.92 -6.46 -11.90
N ALA A 37 -1.32 -6.39 -10.72
CA ALA A 37 -0.22 -5.47 -10.47
C ALA A 37 1.12 -6.00 -10.96
N THR A 38 1.29 -7.33 -10.96
CA THR A 38 2.51 -8.04 -11.32
C THR A 38 2.23 -9.08 -12.40
N LYS A 39 3.29 -9.61 -13.02
CA LYS A 39 3.19 -10.77 -13.91
C LYS A 39 2.95 -12.03 -13.08
N LEU A 40 2.49 -13.08 -13.75
CA LEU A 40 2.35 -14.41 -13.14
C LEU A 40 3.72 -14.89 -12.62
N GLY A 41 3.79 -15.28 -11.35
CA GLY A 41 5.03 -15.76 -10.71
C GLY A 41 5.81 -14.68 -9.96
N ASP A 42 5.49 -13.39 -10.15
CA ASP A 42 6.14 -12.26 -9.44
C ASP A 42 5.38 -11.84 -8.16
N ASN A 43 4.28 -12.53 -7.85
CA ASN A 43 3.36 -12.18 -6.77
C ASN A 43 3.67 -12.84 -5.42
N TYR A 44 4.70 -13.70 -5.35
CA TYR A 44 5.11 -14.44 -4.14
C TYR A 44 3.90 -15.15 -3.47
N LEU A 45 3.92 -15.35 -2.15
CA LEU A 45 2.81 -15.90 -1.36
C LEU A 45 1.62 -14.92 -1.25
N SER A 46 1.29 -14.16 -2.30
CA SER A 46 0.20 -13.18 -2.29
C SER A 46 -0.40 -12.98 -3.68
N CYS A 47 -1.53 -12.30 -3.74
CA CYS A 47 -2.07 -11.74 -4.97
C CYS A 47 -2.03 -10.21 -4.90
N LEU A 48 -1.57 -9.55 -5.97
CA LEU A 48 -1.47 -8.10 -6.05
C LEU A 48 -2.38 -7.57 -7.17
N THR A 49 -3.34 -6.75 -6.78
CA THR A 49 -4.27 -6.09 -7.70
C THR A 49 -4.02 -4.59 -7.69
N ARG A 50 -3.75 -4.02 -8.87
CA ARG A 50 -3.71 -2.58 -9.10
C ARG A 50 -5.11 -2.08 -9.40
N PHE A 51 -5.53 -1.01 -8.74
CA PHE A 51 -6.83 -0.42 -8.98
C PHE A 51 -6.81 1.10 -8.85
N THR A 52 -7.72 1.75 -9.55
CA THR A 52 -7.84 3.21 -9.60
C THR A 52 -9.23 3.63 -9.12
N LEU A 53 -9.28 4.59 -8.20
CA LEU A 53 -10.51 5.18 -7.69
C LEU A 53 -10.63 6.63 -8.14
N HIS A 54 -11.80 7.00 -8.65
CA HIS A 54 -12.22 8.40 -8.77
C HIS A 54 -13.04 8.77 -7.54
N TYR A 55 -12.84 9.97 -7.01
CA TYR A 55 -13.59 10.46 -5.86
C TYR A 55 -13.74 11.97 -5.89
N ASN A 56 -14.68 12.48 -5.10
CA ASN A 56 -14.80 13.91 -4.80
C ASN A 56 -14.28 14.19 -3.40
N CYS A 57 -13.67 15.35 -3.17
CA CYS A 57 -13.34 15.84 -1.83
C CYS A 57 -13.52 17.36 -1.76
N ASP A 58 -13.63 17.89 -0.55
CA ASP A 58 -13.62 19.34 -0.33
C ASP A 58 -12.16 19.81 -0.19
N VAL A 59 -11.80 20.87 -0.91
CA VAL A 59 -10.47 21.47 -0.87
C VAL A 59 -10.57 22.88 -0.30
N PRO A 60 -9.78 23.23 0.73
CA PRO A 60 -9.74 24.58 1.28
C PRO A 60 -9.30 25.61 0.23
N THR A 61 -9.95 26.77 0.25
CA THR A 61 -9.63 27.95 -0.55
C THR A 61 -9.75 29.20 0.31
N ASP A 62 -9.24 30.34 -0.17
CA ASP A 62 -9.36 31.63 0.53
C ASP A 62 -10.82 32.03 0.82
N ASN A 63 -11.78 31.48 0.07
CA ASN A 63 -13.21 31.79 0.17
C ASN A 63 -14.06 30.61 0.68
N GLY A 64 -13.46 29.65 1.40
CA GLY A 64 -14.16 28.49 1.96
C GLY A 64 -13.70 27.18 1.33
N TYR A 65 -14.63 26.36 0.83
CA TYR A 65 -14.31 25.06 0.26
C TYR A 65 -14.88 24.91 -1.15
N VAL A 66 -14.12 24.25 -2.02
CA VAL A 66 -14.58 23.84 -3.35
C VAL A 66 -14.55 22.32 -3.47
N LYS A 67 -15.52 21.77 -4.19
CA LYS A 67 -15.54 20.34 -4.51
C LYS A 67 -14.62 20.06 -5.68
N GLU A 68 -13.62 19.22 -5.45
CA GLU A 68 -12.72 18.74 -6.50
C GLU A 68 -12.93 17.26 -6.80
N LYS A 69 -12.69 16.88 -8.06
CA LYS A 69 -12.58 15.49 -8.49
C LYS A 69 -11.11 15.08 -8.47
N LYS A 70 -10.80 13.99 -7.79
CA LYS A 70 -9.44 13.46 -7.66
C LYS A 70 -9.38 11.97 -8.00
N VAL A 71 -8.16 11.49 -8.16
CA VAL A 71 -7.85 10.11 -8.55
C VAL A 71 -6.86 9.53 -7.55
N ALA A 72 -7.11 8.31 -7.09
CA ALA A 72 -6.19 7.54 -6.26
C ALA A 72 -5.77 6.26 -6.99
N HIS A 73 -4.47 6.03 -7.09
CA HIS A 73 -3.88 4.82 -7.67
C HIS A 73 -3.33 3.95 -6.54
N LEU A 74 -3.88 2.74 -6.41
CA LEU A 74 -3.67 1.88 -5.26
C LEU A 74 -3.31 0.46 -5.66
N ILE A 75 -2.63 -0.22 -4.75
CA ILE A 75 -2.31 -1.64 -4.81
C ILE A 75 -3.02 -2.31 -3.64
N LEU A 76 -3.84 -3.31 -3.94
CA LEU A 76 -4.35 -4.27 -2.98
C LEU A 76 -3.45 -5.49 -3.00
N LYS A 77 -2.87 -5.81 -1.85
CA LYS A 77 -2.25 -7.10 -1.55
C LYS A 77 -3.22 -7.94 -0.74
N GLU A 78 -3.41 -9.19 -1.15
CA GLU A 78 -4.25 -10.16 -0.45
C GLU A 78 -3.61 -11.55 -0.46
N GLU A 79 -4.09 -12.43 0.41
CA GLU A 79 -3.66 -13.83 0.44
C GLU A 79 -3.80 -14.51 -0.94
N PRO A 80 -2.94 -15.50 -1.24
CA PRO A 80 -2.97 -16.17 -2.51
C PRO A 80 -4.19 -17.09 -2.60
N VAL A 81 -4.71 -17.28 -3.82
CA VAL A 81 -5.80 -18.24 -4.08
C VAL A 81 -5.21 -19.65 -4.19
N VAL A 82 -5.20 -20.35 -3.06
CA VAL A 82 -4.65 -21.72 -2.92
C VAL A 82 -5.62 -22.59 -2.13
N SER A 83 -5.31 -23.90 -1.98
CA SER A 83 -6.12 -24.78 -1.14
C SER A 83 -6.12 -24.32 0.33
N GLU A 84 -7.17 -24.64 1.07
CA GLU A 84 -7.28 -24.29 2.50
C GLU A 84 -6.11 -24.82 3.33
N ASP A 85 -5.64 -26.04 3.07
CA ASP A 85 -4.47 -26.60 3.76
C ASP A 85 -3.20 -25.79 3.48
N MET A 86 -3.00 -25.33 2.24
CA MET A 86 -1.86 -24.48 1.90
C MET A 86 -2.00 -23.09 2.53
N LEU A 87 -3.21 -22.53 2.54
CA LEU A 87 -3.49 -21.24 3.15
C LEU A 87 -3.24 -21.29 4.66
N LYS A 88 -3.60 -22.38 5.33
CA LYS A 88 -3.30 -22.63 6.75
C LYS A 88 -1.78 -22.62 6.98
N ASN A 89 -1.02 -23.36 6.18
CA ASN A 89 0.44 -23.38 6.29
C ASN A 89 1.05 -21.98 6.05
N ILE A 90 0.51 -21.19 5.11
CA ILE A 90 0.96 -19.81 4.86
C ILE A 90 0.69 -18.91 6.07
N ARG A 91 -0.49 -19.05 6.69
CA ARG A 91 -0.86 -18.27 7.88
C ARG A 91 0.00 -18.61 9.09
N GLU A 92 0.41 -19.87 9.24
CA GLU A 92 1.34 -20.30 10.29
C GLU A 92 2.74 -19.63 10.19
N LEU A 93 3.12 -19.13 9.00
CA LEU A 93 4.36 -18.36 8.82
C LEU A 93 4.25 -16.90 9.27
N GLU A 94 3.03 -16.42 9.59
CA GLU A 94 2.73 -15.05 10.04
C GLU A 94 3.29 -13.92 9.14
N VAL A 95 3.62 -14.22 7.88
CA VAL A 95 4.26 -13.26 6.96
C VAL A 95 3.37 -12.05 6.69
N PHE A 96 2.08 -12.26 6.50
CA PHE A 96 1.11 -11.18 6.28
C PHE A 96 0.93 -10.29 7.51
N GLU A 97 0.85 -10.87 8.71
CA GLU A 97 0.72 -10.10 9.94
C GLU A 97 1.98 -9.30 10.25
N THR A 98 3.15 -9.91 10.02
CA THR A 98 4.45 -9.23 10.14
C THR A 98 4.53 -8.06 9.18
N GLU A 99 4.22 -8.28 7.89
CA GLU A 99 4.24 -7.22 6.88
C GLU A 99 3.23 -6.10 7.21
N ARG A 100 2.02 -6.45 7.64
CA ARG A 100 1.00 -5.47 8.06
C ARG A 100 1.51 -4.63 9.23
N SER A 101 2.06 -5.26 10.27
CA SER A 101 2.62 -4.57 11.44
C SER A 101 3.75 -3.60 11.04
N ILE A 102 4.66 -4.06 10.17
CA ILE A 102 5.76 -3.23 9.67
C ILE A 102 5.23 -2.03 8.89
N LEU A 103 4.35 -2.25 7.91
CA LEU A 103 3.89 -1.17 7.02
C LEU A 103 2.91 -0.20 7.69
N GLU A 104 2.10 -0.67 8.65
CA GLU A 104 1.08 0.19 9.30
C GLU A 104 1.61 0.99 10.48
N ASP A 105 2.60 0.47 11.22
CA ASP A 105 3.06 1.10 12.45
C ASP A 105 4.56 1.41 12.40
N VAL A 106 5.40 0.38 12.27
CA VAL A 106 6.86 0.52 12.38
C VAL A 106 7.39 1.51 11.35
N LEU A 107 7.02 1.36 10.08
CA LEU A 107 7.52 2.19 9.00
C LEU A 107 7.17 3.67 9.21
N MET A 108 5.94 3.99 9.61
CA MET A 108 5.53 5.37 9.88
C MET A 108 6.34 5.99 11.01
N ARG A 109 6.53 5.26 12.12
CA ARG A 109 7.33 5.73 13.26
C ARG A 109 8.81 5.92 12.89
N VAL A 110 9.36 5.04 12.04
CA VAL A 110 10.72 5.18 11.52
C VAL A 110 10.83 6.42 10.62
N GLU A 111 9.90 6.61 9.68
CA GLU A 111 9.89 7.77 8.77
C GLU A 111 9.80 9.11 9.54
N GLU A 112 9.03 9.15 10.64
CA GLU A 112 8.98 10.31 11.55
C GLU A 112 10.32 10.59 12.23
N LEU A 113 11.02 9.55 12.70
CA LEU A 113 12.33 9.70 13.35
C LEU A 113 13.43 10.14 12.40
N VAL A 114 13.47 9.55 11.19
CA VAL A 114 14.52 9.85 10.20
C VAL A 114 14.20 11.10 9.38
N GLY A 115 12.98 11.64 9.48
CA GLY A 115 12.56 12.86 8.79
C GLY A 115 12.40 12.69 7.28
N ARG A 116 12.27 11.47 6.77
CA ARG A 116 12.01 11.19 5.35
C ARG A 116 11.19 9.93 5.14
N ARG A 117 10.53 9.88 3.98
CA ARG A 117 9.75 8.74 3.52
C ARG A 117 10.66 7.62 3.00
N ILE A 118 10.40 6.38 3.42
CA ILE A 118 11.15 5.17 3.09
C ILE A 118 10.28 4.15 2.33
N GLY A 119 8.95 4.14 2.54
CA GLY A 119 8.07 3.15 1.91
C GLY A 119 6.72 3.69 1.41
N PRO A 120 5.83 2.79 0.97
CA PRO A 120 4.50 3.16 0.46
C PRO A 120 3.61 3.65 1.61
N LYS A 121 2.74 4.62 1.32
CA LYS A 121 1.68 4.99 2.27
C LYS A 121 0.62 3.88 2.32
N ILE A 122 0.25 3.46 3.52
CA ILE A 122 -0.86 2.53 3.73
C ILE A 122 -2.19 3.30 3.80
N TYR A 123 -3.17 2.80 3.06
CA TYR A 123 -4.53 3.33 3.03
C TYR A 123 -5.48 2.54 3.91
N TYR A 124 -5.33 1.22 3.91
CA TYR A 124 -6.23 0.33 4.64
C TYR A 124 -5.58 -1.02 4.85
N SER A 125 -5.96 -1.71 5.90
CA SER A 125 -5.72 -3.14 6.04
C SER A 125 -6.87 -3.80 6.80
N ALA A 126 -6.99 -5.12 6.65
CA ALA A 126 -7.82 -5.97 7.48
C ALA A 126 -7.17 -7.34 7.64
N THR A 127 -7.54 -8.07 8.70
CA THR A 127 -7.05 -9.42 8.99
C THR A 127 -8.05 -10.50 8.59
N LYS A 128 -9.28 -10.13 8.21
CA LYS A 128 -10.35 -11.05 7.80
C LYS A 128 -11.16 -10.45 6.63
N PRO A 129 -10.83 -10.77 5.37
CA PRO A 129 -9.62 -11.48 4.92
C PRO A 129 -8.34 -10.64 5.15
N HIS A 130 -7.16 -11.27 5.10
CA HIS A 130 -5.89 -10.54 5.16
C HIS A 130 -5.70 -9.72 3.89
N ILE A 131 -5.80 -8.41 4.04
CA ILE A 131 -5.63 -7.44 2.96
C ILE A 131 -4.81 -6.24 3.42
N ILE A 132 -3.99 -5.72 2.51
CA ILE A 132 -3.24 -4.47 2.69
C ILE A 132 -3.45 -3.65 1.43
N VAL A 133 -3.96 -2.43 1.59
CA VAL A 133 -4.12 -1.45 0.52
C VAL A 133 -3.09 -0.36 0.71
N MET A 134 -2.28 -0.14 -0.31
CA MET A 134 -1.17 0.80 -0.28
C MET A 134 -1.13 1.64 -1.56
N GLU A 135 -0.37 2.73 -1.52
CA GLU A 135 -0.14 3.58 -2.68
C GLU A 135 0.55 2.84 -3.83
N ASP A 136 0.12 3.06 -5.07
CA ASP A 136 0.79 2.50 -6.25
C ASP A 136 2.01 3.34 -6.63
N LEU A 137 3.20 2.91 -6.19
CA LEU A 137 4.44 3.63 -6.47
C LEU A 137 4.78 3.73 -7.98
N ALA A 138 4.21 2.87 -8.83
CA ALA A 138 4.49 2.91 -10.26
C ALA A 138 4.08 4.25 -10.92
N VAL A 139 3.06 4.93 -10.37
CA VAL A 139 2.61 6.22 -10.92
C VAL A 139 3.60 7.36 -10.65
N PHE A 140 4.50 7.17 -9.68
CA PHE A 140 5.60 8.11 -9.39
C PHE A 140 6.91 7.71 -10.09
N GLY A 141 6.87 6.75 -11.00
CA GLY A 141 8.04 6.31 -11.78
C GLY A 141 8.92 5.27 -11.09
N PHE A 142 8.53 4.77 -9.92
CA PHE A 142 9.23 3.64 -9.29
C PHE A 142 9.07 2.37 -10.12
N LYS A 143 10.15 1.60 -10.24
CA LYS A 143 10.19 0.35 -10.99
C LYS A 143 11.11 -0.65 -10.31
N ASN A 144 10.72 -1.92 -10.35
CA ASN A 144 11.61 -3.00 -9.93
C ASN A 144 12.75 -3.16 -10.94
N ARG A 145 13.99 -3.11 -10.46
CA ARG A 145 15.17 -3.38 -11.29
C ARG A 145 15.25 -4.88 -11.61
N SER A 146 15.80 -5.22 -12.77
CA SER A 146 15.96 -6.62 -13.16
C SER A 146 17.02 -7.28 -12.29
N ARG A 147 16.67 -8.40 -11.64
CA ARG A 147 17.63 -9.21 -10.86
C ARG A 147 18.82 -9.71 -11.68
N GLN A 148 18.68 -9.82 -13.00
CA GLN A 148 19.76 -10.25 -13.90
C GLN A 148 20.71 -9.10 -14.26
N ILE A 149 20.23 -7.86 -14.25
CA ILE A 149 21.02 -6.67 -14.58
C ILE A 149 21.66 -6.09 -13.30
N GLY A 150 20.95 -6.18 -12.17
CA GLY A 150 21.37 -5.58 -10.91
C GLY A 150 21.01 -4.10 -10.79
N LEU A 151 21.57 -3.46 -9.76
CA LEU A 151 21.43 -2.03 -9.47
C LEU A 151 22.64 -1.27 -10.04
N SER A 152 22.44 -0.04 -10.54
CA SER A 152 23.56 0.88 -10.81
C SER A 152 24.18 1.37 -9.49
N MET A 153 25.35 2.02 -9.56
CA MET A 153 25.95 2.61 -8.35
C MET A 153 25.00 3.61 -7.67
N ASP A 154 24.38 4.49 -8.45
CA ASP A 154 23.39 5.46 -7.95
C ASP A 154 22.17 4.78 -7.29
N ASP A 155 21.68 3.68 -7.88
CA ASP A 155 20.58 2.90 -7.28
C ASP A 155 21.03 2.27 -5.95
N VAL A 156 22.27 1.77 -5.88
CA VAL A 156 22.83 1.14 -4.67
C VAL A 156 22.97 2.15 -3.55
N GLU A 157 23.49 3.35 -3.82
CA GLU A 157 23.65 4.41 -2.83
C GLU A 157 22.30 4.79 -2.20
N LEU A 158 21.28 5.02 -3.03
CA LEU A 158 19.91 5.31 -2.56
C LEU A 158 19.32 4.18 -1.71
N VAL A 159 19.56 2.93 -2.10
CA VAL A 159 19.05 1.75 -1.37
C VAL A 159 19.77 1.60 -0.04
N ILE A 160 21.10 1.73 -0.01
CA ILE A 160 21.90 1.62 1.20
C ILE A 160 21.52 2.71 2.20
N ASP A 161 21.36 3.96 1.74
CA ASP A 161 20.93 5.06 2.61
C ASP A 161 19.56 4.76 3.23
N SER A 162 18.62 4.24 2.43
CA SER A 162 17.27 3.90 2.91
C SER A 162 17.27 2.71 3.88
N ILE A 163 18.14 1.74 3.67
CA ILE A 163 18.33 0.62 4.60
C ILE A 163 19.00 1.10 5.89
N ALA A 164 19.99 1.99 5.81
CA ALA A 164 20.70 2.54 6.96
C ALA A 164 19.75 3.34 7.85
N ASP A 165 18.93 4.21 7.27
CA ASP A 165 17.92 4.98 8.00
C ASP A 165 16.86 4.07 8.63
N TYR A 166 16.36 3.08 7.88
CA TYR A 166 15.41 2.12 8.43
C TYR A 166 16.02 1.31 9.59
N HIS A 167 17.25 0.86 9.45
CA HIS A 167 17.97 0.13 10.50
C HIS A 167 18.18 1.00 11.74
N ALA A 168 18.70 2.21 11.59
CA ALA A 168 18.93 3.13 12.71
C ALA A 168 17.62 3.49 13.43
N GLY A 169 16.56 3.81 12.66
CA GLY A 169 15.26 4.14 13.22
C GLY A 169 14.61 2.96 13.96
N THR A 170 14.68 1.75 13.41
CA THR A 170 14.12 0.56 14.10
C THR A 170 14.87 0.18 15.37
N VAL A 171 16.20 0.31 15.39
CA VAL A 171 17.00 0.11 16.63
C VAL A 171 16.59 1.11 17.69
N PHE A 172 16.50 2.39 17.33
CA PHE A 172 16.07 3.44 18.26
C PHE A 172 14.64 3.22 18.79
N LEU A 173 13.70 2.81 17.94
CA LEU A 173 12.32 2.49 18.36
C LEU A 173 12.25 1.31 19.33
N ASN A 174 13.15 0.33 19.20
CA ASN A 174 13.20 -0.85 20.07
C ASN A 174 13.76 -0.53 21.46
N ASP A 175 14.58 0.52 21.58
CA ASP A 175 15.21 0.93 22.84
C ASP A 175 14.33 1.86 23.71
N GLN A 176 13.11 2.21 23.25
CA GLN A 176 12.12 3.01 23.98
C GLN A 176 11.14 2.15 24.78
#